data_AF-A0A497T1Y7-F1
#
_entry.id   AF-A0A497T1Y7-F1
#
_cell.length_a   1.000
_cell.length_b   1.000
_cell.length_c   1.000
_cell.angle_alpha   90.00
_cell.angle_beta   90.00
_cell.angle_gamma   90.00
#
_symmetry.space_group_name_H-M   'P 1'
#
loop_
_entity.id
_entity.type
_entity.pdbx_description
1 polymer ?
#
loop_
_entity_poly.entity_id
_entity_poly.type
_entity_poly.pdbx_seq_one_letter_code
_entity_poly.pdbx_strand_id
1 'polypeptide(L)' 'MYIRFAERPIVESEEVSRGIILDFDDEGRVVGLEILGVSEKFSPEDLQSVQVEIPSFSKA' A
#
# COMPACT_ATOMS: atom_id res chain seq x y z
N MET A 1 1.77 5.61 7.73
CA MET A 1 0.72 5.88 6.71
C MET A 1 0.27 4.54 6.18
N TYR A 2 -1.03 4.40 5.96
CA TYR A 2 -1.62 3.12 5.54
C TYR A 2 -2.53 3.34 4.34
N ILE A 3 -2.36 2.54 3.29
CA ILE A 3 -3.21 2.54 2.09
C ILE A 3 -3.87 1.16 2.00
N ARG A 4 -5.21 1.14 2.04
CA ARG A 4 -6.03 -0.06 1.88
C ARG A 4 -6.48 -0.17 0.42
N PHE A 5 -6.09 -1.24 -0.28
CA PHE A 5 -6.51 -1.48 -1.66
C PHE A 5 -7.81 -2.28 -1.76
N ALA A 6 -8.06 -3.19 -0.82
CA ALA A 6 -9.26 -4.02 -0.80
C ALA A 6 -9.67 -4.40 0.61
N GLU A 7 -10.97 -4.39 0.90
CA GLU A 7 -11.55 -4.82 2.19
C GLU A 7 -11.59 -6.36 2.30
N ARG A 8 -10.41 -6.98 2.35
CA ARG A 8 -10.23 -8.42 2.58
C ARG A 8 -9.40 -8.64 3.85
N PRO A 9 -9.52 -9.80 4.52
CA PRO A 9 -8.68 -10.12 5.66
C PRO A 9 -7.19 -10.09 5.28
N ILE A 10 -6.37 -9.49 6.15
CA ILE A 10 -4.92 -9.60 6.08
C ILE A 10 -4.53 -10.87 6.82
N VAL A 11 -3.81 -11.77 6.16
CA VAL A 11 -3.30 -13.01 6.78
C VAL A 11 -1.78 -12.98 6.97
N GLU A 12 -1.08 -12.18 6.18
CA GLU A 12 0.37 -12.03 6.21
C GLU A 12 0.76 -10.58 5.90
N SER A 13 1.87 -10.14 6.49
CA SER A 13 2.50 -8.86 6.19
C SER A 13 4.00 -9.07 5.97
N GLU A 14 4.58 -8.46 4.94
CA GLU A 14 5.99 -8.57 4.59
C GLU A 14 6.66 -7.19 4.55
N GLU A 15 7.76 -7.02 5.28
CA GLU A 15 8.62 -5.84 5.15
C GLU A 15 9.57 -6.00 3.94
N VAL A 16 9.14 -5.49 2.79
CA VAL A 16 9.88 -5.59 1.51
C VAL A 16 11.06 -4.62 1.41
N SER A 17 11.06 -3.59 2.26
CA SER A 17 12.16 -2.64 2.44
C SER A 17 11.99 -1.94 3.78
N ARG A 18 13.03 -1.29 4.31
CA ARG A 18 13.03 -0.70 5.65
C ARG A 18 11.86 0.29 5.85
N GLY A 19 10.87 -0.13 6.62
CA GLY A 19 9.64 0.60 6.92
C GLY A 19 8.64 0.64 5.77
N ILE A 20 8.73 -0.26 4.79
CA ILE A 20 7.78 -0.45 3.69
C ILE A 20 7.23 -1.86 3.80
N ILE A 21 5.94 -1.99 4.10
CA ILE A 21 5.29 -3.25 4.41
C ILE A 21 4.12 -3.46 3.44
N LEU A 22 4.04 -4.65 2.85
CA LEU A 22 2.89 -5.09 2.06
C LEU A 22 2.06 -6.07 2.87
N ASP A 23 0.74 -5.89 2.83
CA ASP A 23 -0.21 -6.82 3.42
C ASP A 23 -0.82 -7.72 2.35
N PHE A 24 -0.96 -9.01 2.67
CA PHE A 24 -1.49 -10.03 1.77
C PHE A 24 -2.74 -10.70 2.33
N ASP A 25 -3.65 -11.09 1.43
CA ASP A 25 -4.75 -12.02 1.73
C ASP A 25 -4.32 -13.49 1.62
N ASP A 26 -5.25 -14.41 1.89
CA ASP A 26 -5.06 -15.86 1.85
C ASP A 26 -4.73 -16.43 0.48
N GLU A 27 -4.92 -15.65 -0.58
CA GLU A 27 -4.51 -15.98 -1.95
C GLU A 27 -3.16 -15.36 -2.33
N GLY A 28 -2.47 -14.69 -1.39
CA GLY A 28 -1.19 -14.02 -1.64
C GLY A 28 -1.34 -12.74 -2.48
N ARG A 29 -2.53 -12.14 -2.53
CA ARG A 29 -2.76 -10.88 -3.25
C ARG A 29 -2.52 -9.71 -2.31
N VAL A 30 -1.89 -8.65 -2.81
CA VAL A 30 -1.70 -7.42 -2.03
C VAL A 30 -3.06 -6.78 -1.71
N VAL A 31 -3.31 -6.51 -0.44
CA VAL A 31 -4.54 -5.86 0.07
C VAL A 31 -4.27 -4.53 0.76
N GLY A 32 -3.02 -4.26 1.14
CA GLY A 32 -2.62 -3.02 1.77
C GLY A 32 -1.13 -2.71 1.62
N LEU A 33 -0.79 -1.45 1.87
CA LEU A 33 0.57 -0.92 1.94
C LEU A 33 0.69 -0.07 3.21
N GLU A 34 1.65 -0.40 4.06
CA GLU A 34 2.04 0.41 5.20
C GLU A 34 3.42 1.02 4.98
N ILE A 35 3.53 2.33 5.23
CA ILE A 35 4.80 3.04 5.28
C ILE A 35 5.01 3.55 6.70
N LEU A 36 6.04 3.05 7.36
CA LEU A 36 6.49 3.47 8.68
C LEU A 36 7.42 4.69 8.58
N GLY A 37 7.46 5.49 9.65
CA GLY A 37 8.37 6.65 9.72
C GLY A 37 8.10 7.70 8.63
N VAL A 38 6.84 7.89 8.24
CA VAL A 38 6.45 8.78 7.12
C VAL A 38 6.97 10.20 7.31
N SER A 39 6.94 10.73 8.54
CA SER A 39 7.48 12.05 8.87
C SER A 39 9.00 12.16 8.74
N GLU A 40 9.72 11.03 8.73
CA GLU A 40 11.18 10.98 8.53
C GLU A 40 11.54 10.77 7.06
N LYS A 41 10.63 10.20 6.27
CA LYS A 41 10.85 9.84 4.87
C LYS A 41 10.35 10.89 3.88
N PHE A 42 9.35 11.68 4.27
CA PHE A 42 8.65 12.61 3.40
C PHE A 42 8.50 13.97 4.07
N SER A 43 8.61 15.03 3.28
CA SER A 43 8.20 16.36 3.75
C SER A 43 6.67 16.47 3.76
N PRO A 44 6.10 17.46 4.47
CA PRO A 44 4.67 17.74 4.37
C PRO A 44 4.20 18.01 2.94
N GLU A 45 5.06 18.59 2.09
CA GLU A 45 4.78 18.86 0.67
C GLU A 45 4.67 17.57 -0.16
N ASP A 46 5.53 16.58 0.11
CA ASP A 46 5.49 15.27 -0.56
C ASP A 46 4.17 14.52 -0.30
N LEU A 47 3.54 14.74 0.85
CA LEU A 47 2.33 14.05 1.29
C LEU A 47 1.02 14.77 0.91
N GLN A 48 1.10 15.89 0.18
CA GLN A 48 -0.08 16.66 -0.20
C GLN A 48 -1.02 15.93 -1.15
N SER A 49 -0.48 15.01 -1.97
CA SER A 49 -1.27 14.23 -2.92
C SER A 49 -0.65 12.87 -3.18
N VAL A 50 -1.50 11.89 -3.51
CA VAL A 50 -1.08 10.57 -3.99
C VAL A 50 -1.64 10.40 -5.40
N GLN A 51 -0.78 10.12 -6.39
CA GLN A 51 -1.18 9.82 -7.75
C GLN A 51 -1.21 8.31 -7.95
N VAL A 52 -2.34 7.79 -8.43
CA VAL A 52 -2.52 6.37 -8.73
C VAL A 52 -2.93 6.24 -10.19
N GLU A 53 -2.15 5.49 -10.97
CA GLU A 53 -2.50 5.14 -12.34
C GLU A 53 -3.12 3.74 -12.33
N ILE A 54 -4.43 3.70 -12.58
CA ILE A 54 -5.15 2.44 -12.72
C ILE A 54 -5.23 2.13 -14.21
N PRO A 55 -4.67 0.99 -14.69
CA PRO A 55 -4.83 0.59 -16.07
C PRO A 55 -6.31 0.39 -16.39
N SER A 56 -6.69 0.78 -17.61
CA SER A 56 -8.03 0.52 -18.14
C SER A 56 -8.37 -0.96 -18.03
N PHE A 57 -9.36 -1.31 -17.21
CA PHE A 57 -9.94 -2.63 -17.22
C PHE A 57 -10.97 -2.69 -18.34
N SER A 58 -10.59 -3.24 -19.49
CA SER A 58 -11.59 -3.71 -20.45
C SER A 58 -12.35 -4.86 -19.78
N LYS A 59 -13.63 -4.67 -19.47
CA LYS A 59 -14.50 -5.80 -19.14
C LYS A 59 -14.50 -6.74 -20.35
N ALA A 60 -14.06 -7.98 -20.13
CA ALA A 60 -14.41 -9.10 -21.01
C ALA A 60 -15.85 -9.53 -20.72
#